data_AF-A0A432SXZ8-F1
#
_entry.id   AF-A0A432SXZ8-F1
#
_cell.length_a   1.000
_cell.length_b   1.000
_cell.length_c   1.000
_cell.angle_alpha   90.00
_cell.angle_beta   90.00
_cell.angle_gamma   90.00
#
_symmetry.space_group_name_H-M   'P 1'
#
loop_
_entity.id
_entity.type
_entity.pdbx_description
1 polymer ?
#
loop_
_entity_poly.entity_id
_entity_poly.type
_entity_poly.pdbx_seq_one_letter_code
_entity_poly.pdbx_strand_id
1 'polypeptide(L)'
;MIYSRTDISNIEDYFVTLKIKSTIKLKKIIIDYINENTIENWNKIINESSKDIKLTNKNKKIVDSYLINETTTYNLGNFTDIQSVIKNFDFFIQEKWKIALDRPGSGNTKNIGSEVEISKLKSGNGLFRRNFENKGKKIFDDYWMNYETKDMAKAVERDTPRFKNIKTYSEWVDSLKN
;
A
#
# COMPACT_ATOMS: atom_id res chain seq x y z
N MET A 1 7.76 -6.99 -5.47
CA MET A 1 7.48 -8.10 -4.54
C MET A 1 6.26 -7.72 -3.71
N ILE A 2 5.28 -8.60 -3.65
CA ILE A 2 4.10 -8.50 -2.78
C ILE A 2 4.22 -9.65 -1.77
N TYR A 3 3.82 -9.41 -0.52
CA TYR A 3 3.86 -10.41 0.55
C TYR A 3 2.74 -10.14 1.57
N SER A 4 2.47 -11.12 2.43
CA SER A 4 1.59 -10.98 3.58
C SER A 4 2.41 -11.02 4.87
N ARG A 5 2.09 -10.18 5.84
CA ARG A 5 2.63 -10.33 7.21
C ARG A 5 1.98 -11.56 7.86
N THR A 6 2.78 -12.42 8.47
CA THR A 6 2.31 -13.74 8.93
C THR A 6 1.27 -13.63 10.05
N ASP A 7 1.53 -12.79 11.05
CA ASP A 7 0.62 -12.48 12.17
C ASP A 7 -0.73 -11.91 11.68
N ILE A 8 -0.71 -10.87 10.84
CA ILE A 8 -1.90 -10.22 10.28
C ILE A 8 -2.68 -11.24 9.46
N SER A 9 -2.02 -11.97 8.55
CA SER A 9 -2.68 -12.97 7.72
C SER A 9 -3.35 -14.05 8.56
N ASN A 10 -2.69 -14.57 9.61
CA ASN A 10 -3.29 -15.59 10.47
C ASN A 10 -4.51 -15.07 11.23
N ILE A 11 -4.46 -13.81 11.71
CA ILE A 11 -5.61 -13.16 12.38
C ILE A 11 -6.76 -12.94 11.39
N GLU A 12 -6.47 -12.49 10.18
CA GLU A 12 -7.47 -12.30 9.12
C GLU A 12 -8.12 -13.62 8.71
N ASP A 13 -7.33 -14.67 8.50
CA ASP A 13 -7.83 -16.01 8.18
C ASP A 13 -8.76 -16.52 9.29
N TYR A 14 -8.38 -16.34 10.55
CA TYR A 14 -9.23 -16.67 11.69
C TYR A 14 -10.52 -15.85 11.71
N PHE A 15 -10.46 -14.54 11.48
CA PHE A 15 -11.64 -13.67 11.42
C PHE A 15 -12.60 -14.08 10.30
N VAL A 16 -12.09 -14.51 9.14
CA VAL A 16 -12.90 -15.08 8.05
C VAL A 16 -13.66 -16.32 8.52
N THR A 17 -13.05 -17.21 9.31
CA THR A 17 -13.77 -18.37 9.89
C THR A 17 -14.92 -17.97 10.81
N LEU A 18 -14.83 -16.80 11.42
CA LEU A 18 -15.86 -16.21 12.27
C LEU A 18 -16.89 -15.39 11.47
N LYS A 19 -16.78 -15.35 10.14
CA LYS A 19 -17.59 -14.52 9.23
C LYS A 19 -17.40 -13.00 9.44
N ILE A 20 -16.27 -12.61 10.02
CA ILE A 20 -15.87 -11.20 10.14
C ILE A 20 -15.19 -10.79 8.84
N LYS A 21 -15.73 -9.77 8.17
CA LYS A 21 -15.16 -9.26 6.91
C LYS A 21 -13.97 -8.35 7.21
N SER A 22 -12.84 -8.61 6.59
CA SER A 22 -11.69 -7.71 6.65
C SER A 22 -11.95 -6.40 5.89
N THR A 23 -11.76 -5.28 6.58
CA THR A 23 -11.83 -3.92 6.02
C THR A 23 -10.49 -3.23 6.19
N ILE A 24 -10.20 -2.19 5.40
CA ILE A 24 -8.96 -1.39 5.58
C ILE A 24 -8.88 -0.82 7.00
N LYS A 25 -10.02 -0.42 7.57
CA LYS A 25 -10.11 0.11 8.93
C LYS A 25 -9.80 -0.98 9.97
N LEU A 26 -10.41 -2.15 9.84
CA LEU A 26 -10.14 -3.28 10.73
C LEU A 26 -8.68 -3.74 10.66
N LYS A 27 -8.08 -3.81 9.46
CA LYS A 27 -6.65 -4.10 9.29
C LYS A 27 -5.75 -3.13 10.06
N LYS A 28 -6.06 -1.82 10.00
CA LYS A 28 -5.30 -0.81 10.77
C LYS A 28 -5.40 -1.04 12.27
N ILE A 29 -6.62 -1.30 12.77
CA ILE A 29 -6.83 -1.58 14.20
C ILE A 29 -6.11 -2.87 14.64
N ILE A 30 -6.07 -3.90 13.78
CA ILE A 30 -5.29 -5.12 14.05
C ILE A 30 -3.79 -4.78 14.12
N ILE A 31 -3.26 -3.94 13.23
CA ILE A 31 -1.86 -3.50 13.27
C ILE A 31 -1.57 -2.75 14.58
N ASP A 32 -2.46 -1.85 15.01
CA ASP A 32 -2.31 -1.13 16.28
C ASP A 32 -2.31 -2.11 17.47
N TYR A 33 -3.16 -3.14 17.44
CA TYR A 33 -3.17 -4.20 18.46
C TYR A 33 -1.91 -5.07 18.47
N ILE A 34 -1.34 -5.38 17.30
CA ILE A 34 -0.07 -6.11 17.19
C ILE A 34 1.08 -5.29 17.77
N ASN A 35 1.13 -3.99 17.44
CA ASN A 35 2.17 -3.09 17.94
C ASN A 35 2.03 -2.83 19.45
N GLU A 36 0.79 -2.74 19.94
CA GLU A 36 0.45 -2.48 21.34
C GLU A 36 -0.70 -3.41 21.78
N ASN A 37 -0.34 -4.60 22.29
CA ASN A 37 -1.30 -5.61 22.78
C ASN A 37 -1.93 -5.18 24.11
N THR A 38 -2.92 -4.30 24.04
CA THR A 38 -3.67 -3.78 25.18
C THR A 38 -5.16 -4.16 25.10
N ILE A 39 -5.83 -4.15 26.25
CA ILE A 39 -7.29 -4.35 26.33
C ILE A 39 -8.03 -3.25 25.55
N GLU A 40 -7.51 -2.02 25.56
CA GLU A 40 -8.09 -0.92 24.79
C GLU A 40 -8.07 -1.20 23.28
N ASN A 41 -6.93 -1.63 22.74
CA ASN A 41 -6.81 -1.95 21.33
C ASN A 41 -7.63 -3.20 20.96
N TRP A 42 -7.74 -4.19 21.86
CA TRP A 42 -8.66 -5.31 21.68
C TRP A 42 -10.14 -4.86 21.60
N ASN A 43 -10.56 -3.92 22.44
CA ASN A 43 -11.92 -3.37 22.41
C ASN A 43 -12.20 -2.64 21.09
N LYS A 44 -11.21 -1.97 20.50
CA LYS A 44 -11.33 -1.36 19.17
C LYS A 44 -11.60 -2.42 18.09
N ILE A 45 -10.94 -3.59 18.16
CA ILE A 45 -11.22 -4.73 17.27
C ILE A 45 -12.66 -5.19 17.43
N ILE A 46 -13.11 -5.43 18.66
CA ILE A 46 -14.49 -5.87 18.96
C ILE A 46 -15.50 -4.93 18.29
N ASN A 47 -15.34 -3.63 18.53
CA ASN A 47 -16.27 -2.61 18.03
C ASN A 47 -16.34 -2.54 16.50
N GLU A 48 -15.24 -2.83 15.80
CA GLU A 48 -15.17 -2.82 14.34
C GLU A 48 -15.61 -4.17 13.72
N SER A 49 -15.47 -5.29 14.43
CA SER A 49 -15.63 -6.65 13.90
C SER A 49 -17.07 -7.13 13.60
N SER A 50 -18.05 -6.21 13.56
CA SER A 50 -19.50 -6.42 13.43
C SER A 50 -20.25 -6.50 14.76
N LYS A 51 -21.46 -5.90 14.79
CA LYS A 51 -22.34 -5.88 15.97
C LYS A 51 -22.95 -7.25 16.29
N ASP A 52 -23.02 -8.13 15.30
CA ASP A 52 -23.71 -9.42 15.41
C ASP A 52 -22.78 -10.56 15.86
N ILE A 53 -21.46 -10.33 15.89
CA ILE A 53 -20.45 -11.32 16.26
C ILE A 53 -19.78 -10.88 17.55
N LYS A 54 -20.07 -11.59 18.65
CA LYS A 54 -19.49 -11.29 19.95
C LYS A 54 -18.15 -12.00 20.12
N LEU A 55 -17.05 -11.30 19.83
CA LEU A 55 -15.71 -11.77 20.18
C LEU A 55 -15.58 -11.89 21.71
N THR A 56 -14.97 -12.99 22.17
CA THR A 56 -14.79 -13.32 23.59
C THR A 56 -13.31 -13.40 23.96
N ASN A 57 -13.03 -13.61 25.25
CA ASN A 57 -11.67 -13.88 25.73
C ASN A 57 -11.04 -15.12 25.07
N LYS A 58 -11.84 -16.11 24.64
CA LYS A 58 -11.32 -17.25 23.88
C LYS A 58 -10.77 -16.79 22.51
N ASN A 59 -11.48 -15.88 21.84
CA ASN A 59 -11.00 -15.31 20.58
C ASN A 59 -9.74 -14.48 20.79
N LYS A 60 -9.66 -13.68 21.87
CA LYS A 60 -8.45 -12.93 22.22
C LYS A 60 -7.24 -13.85 22.36
N LYS A 61 -7.35 -14.94 23.12
CA LYS A 61 -6.26 -15.91 23.29
C LYS A 61 -5.78 -16.53 21.98
N ILE A 62 -6.69 -16.81 21.05
CA ILE A 62 -6.34 -17.32 19.72
C ILE A 62 -5.59 -16.25 18.92
N VAL A 63 -6.09 -15.01 18.90
CA VAL A 63 -5.41 -13.88 18.24
C VAL A 63 -4.02 -13.64 18.84
N ASP A 64 -3.90 -13.66 20.17
CA ASP A 64 -2.63 -13.49 20.89
C ASP A 64 -1.61 -14.57 20.51
N SER A 65 -2.06 -15.79 20.23
CA SER A 65 -1.18 -16.89 19.80
C SER A 65 -0.57 -16.70 18.39
N TYR A 66 -1.11 -15.78 17.59
CA TYR A 66 -0.56 -15.43 16.28
C TYR A 66 0.47 -14.29 16.31
N LEU A 67 0.62 -13.61 17.45
CA LEU A 67 1.56 -12.51 17.58
C LEU A 67 3.00 -13.04 17.55
N ILE A 68 3.83 -12.41 16.74
CA ILE A 68 5.23 -12.79 16.58
C ILE A 68 6.07 -11.90 17.49
N ASN A 69 6.86 -12.50 18.37
CA ASN A 69 7.88 -11.77 19.11
C ASN A 69 9.15 -11.64 18.26
N GLU A 70 9.30 -10.49 17.60
CA GLU A 70 10.45 -10.18 16.74
C GLU A 70 11.76 -9.94 17.53
N THR A 71 11.72 -9.95 18.88
CA THR A 71 12.89 -9.71 19.74
C THR A 71 13.48 -10.98 20.36
N THR A 72 12.85 -12.14 20.15
CA THR A 72 13.37 -13.42 20.65
C THR A 72 14.71 -13.74 19.98
N THR A 73 15.71 -14.11 20.79
CA THR A 73 17.03 -14.52 20.31
C THR A 73 17.09 -16.03 20.15
N TYR A 74 17.81 -16.47 19.12
CA TYR A 74 17.97 -17.88 18.76
C TYR A 74 19.45 -18.21 18.58
N ASN A 75 19.80 -19.49 18.65
CA ASN A 75 21.12 -20.04 18.40
C ASN A 75 21.08 -21.05 17.23
N LEU A 76 22.24 -21.57 16.82
CA LEU A 76 22.33 -22.53 15.71
C LEU A 76 21.59 -23.85 15.97
N GLY A 77 21.32 -24.22 17.22
CA GLY A 77 20.56 -25.41 17.56
C GLY A 77 19.04 -25.25 17.36
N ASN A 78 18.52 -24.02 17.36
CA ASN A 78 17.09 -23.73 17.27
C ASN A 78 16.74 -22.66 16.23
N PHE A 79 17.62 -22.39 15.26
CA PHE A 79 17.37 -21.36 14.24
C PHE A 79 16.17 -21.68 13.33
N THR A 80 15.78 -22.95 13.21
CA THR A 80 14.59 -23.37 12.47
C THR A 80 13.28 -22.98 13.16
N ASP A 81 13.34 -22.62 14.45
CA ASP A 81 12.18 -22.17 15.23
C ASP A 81 11.88 -20.68 15.03
N ILE A 82 12.77 -19.95 14.31
CA ILE A 82 12.57 -18.55 13.97
C ILE A 82 11.30 -18.43 13.12
N GLN A 83 10.29 -17.80 13.68
CA GLN A 83 9.04 -17.55 12.97
C GLN A 83 9.25 -16.55 11.83
N SER A 84 8.82 -16.92 10.63
CA SER A 84 8.85 -15.99 9.49
C SER A 84 7.81 -14.89 9.68
N VAL A 85 8.25 -13.63 9.76
CA VAL A 85 7.39 -12.44 9.85
C VAL A 85 6.55 -12.19 8.60
N ILE A 86 6.97 -12.73 7.45
CA ILE A 86 6.27 -12.57 6.17
C ILE A 86 6.13 -13.91 5.45
N LYS A 87 5.04 -14.06 4.68
CA LYS A 87 4.72 -15.26 3.89
C LYS A 87 4.03 -14.88 2.57
N ASN A 88 3.76 -15.87 1.74
CA ASN A 88 3.00 -15.72 0.47
C ASN A 88 3.63 -14.70 -0.48
N PHE A 89 4.92 -14.90 -0.78
CA PHE A 89 5.65 -14.02 -1.68
C PHE A 89 5.15 -14.16 -3.12
N ASP A 90 4.92 -13.01 -3.76
CA ASP A 90 4.54 -12.90 -5.16
C ASP A 90 5.50 -11.92 -5.86
N PHE A 91 6.24 -12.45 -6.83
CA PHE A 91 7.23 -11.73 -7.60
C PHE A 91 6.68 -11.43 -9.00
N PHE A 92 6.84 -10.18 -9.43
CA PHE A 92 6.40 -9.73 -10.73
C PHE A 92 7.45 -8.82 -11.37
N ILE A 93 7.48 -8.81 -12.69
CA ILE A 93 8.34 -7.95 -13.50
C ILE A 93 7.43 -7.12 -14.38
N GLN A 94 7.59 -5.80 -14.34
CA GLN A 94 6.87 -4.87 -15.21
C GLN A 94 7.76 -3.69 -15.58
N GLU A 95 7.50 -3.13 -16.76
CA GLU A 95 8.12 -1.87 -17.15
C GLU A 95 7.63 -0.73 -16.25
N LYS A 96 8.54 0.17 -15.85
CA LYS A 96 8.21 1.27 -14.93
C LYS A 96 7.03 2.12 -15.39
N TRP A 97 6.97 2.47 -16.68
CA TRP A 97 5.90 3.30 -17.23
C TRP A 97 4.52 2.62 -17.17
N LYS A 98 4.47 1.29 -17.23
CA LYS A 98 3.23 0.49 -17.14
C LYS A 98 2.64 0.46 -15.75
N ILE A 99 3.42 0.79 -14.73
CA ILE A 99 3.00 0.79 -13.32
C ILE A 99 3.11 2.16 -12.65
N ALA A 100 3.47 3.21 -13.38
CA ALA A 100 3.56 4.56 -12.83
C ALA A 100 2.19 5.23 -12.71
N LEU A 101 2.08 6.15 -11.75
CA LEU A 101 0.99 7.11 -11.60
C LEU A 101 1.45 8.52 -12.03
N ASP A 102 0.53 9.46 -11.99
CA ASP A 102 0.72 10.88 -12.31
C ASP A 102 1.00 11.75 -11.06
N ARG A 103 1.25 11.12 -9.91
CA ARG A 103 1.53 11.78 -8.64
C ARG A 103 2.86 11.32 -8.05
N PRO A 104 3.57 12.18 -7.30
CA PRO A 104 4.84 11.81 -6.69
C PRO A 104 4.65 10.71 -5.63
N GLY A 105 5.63 9.83 -5.51
CA GLY A 105 5.68 8.77 -4.49
C GLY A 105 6.18 9.29 -3.14
N SER A 106 6.92 10.39 -3.13
CA SER A 106 7.41 11.07 -1.92
C SER A 106 7.55 12.57 -2.16
N GLY A 107 7.26 13.39 -1.15
CA GLY A 107 7.35 14.86 -1.26
C GLY A 107 8.80 15.33 -1.42
N ASN A 108 9.69 14.88 -0.53
CA ASN A 108 11.01 15.48 -0.37
C ASN A 108 12.03 14.96 -1.40
N THR A 109 11.94 13.69 -1.76
CA THR A 109 12.91 13.00 -2.63
C THR A 109 12.47 12.90 -4.10
N LYS A 110 11.37 13.59 -4.48
CA LYS A 110 10.89 13.75 -5.86
C LYS A 110 10.76 12.42 -6.63
N ASN A 111 10.31 11.35 -5.97
CA ASN A 111 10.10 10.06 -6.60
C ASN A 111 8.80 10.01 -7.41
N ILE A 112 8.77 9.20 -8.48
CA ILE A 112 7.56 8.87 -9.24
C ILE A 112 6.69 7.89 -8.44
N GLY A 113 5.39 8.18 -8.31
CA GLY A 113 4.44 7.28 -7.67
C GLY A 113 4.11 6.06 -8.52
N SER A 114 3.77 4.95 -7.86
CA SER A 114 3.40 3.68 -8.49
C SER A 114 1.93 3.34 -8.26
N GLU A 115 1.35 2.54 -9.17
CA GLU A 115 0.03 1.94 -9.06
C GLU A 115 -0.08 1.18 -7.73
N VAL A 116 -1.25 1.25 -7.11
CA VAL A 116 -1.51 0.70 -5.77
C VAL A 116 -2.36 -0.56 -5.82
N GLU A 117 -3.11 -0.76 -6.92
CA GLU A 117 -3.93 -1.95 -7.09
C GLU A 117 -3.05 -3.13 -7.56
N ILE A 118 -2.98 -4.18 -6.74
CA ILE A 118 -2.13 -5.36 -6.99
C ILE A 118 -2.43 -5.99 -8.35
N SER A 119 -3.69 -6.12 -8.75
CA SER A 119 -4.10 -6.67 -10.05
C SER A 119 -3.50 -5.89 -11.22
N LYS A 120 -3.51 -4.55 -11.15
CA LYS A 120 -2.96 -3.64 -12.17
C LYS A 120 -1.45 -3.61 -12.16
N LEU A 121 -0.82 -3.67 -10.97
CA LEU A 121 0.62 -3.85 -10.84
C LEU A 121 1.09 -5.12 -11.54
N LYS A 122 0.44 -6.26 -11.30
CA LYS A 122 0.83 -7.54 -11.90
C LYS A 122 0.60 -7.57 -13.42
N SER A 123 -0.53 -7.02 -13.88
CA SER A 123 -0.88 -7.01 -15.30
C SER A 123 -0.20 -5.90 -16.12
N GLY A 124 0.52 -4.97 -15.49
CA GLY A 124 1.10 -3.82 -16.18
C GLY A 124 0.03 -2.86 -16.74
N ASN A 125 -1.15 -2.82 -16.11
CA ASN A 125 -2.31 -2.04 -16.53
C ASN A 125 -2.46 -0.74 -15.72
N GLY A 126 -1.34 -0.05 -15.47
CA GLY A 126 -1.30 1.23 -14.75
C GLY A 126 -1.80 2.41 -15.58
N LEU A 127 -1.71 3.61 -15.01
CA LEU A 127 -2.36 4.81 -15.53
C LEU A 127 -1.99 5.14 -16.98
N PHE A 128 -0.69 5.25 -17.30
CA PHE A 128 -0.24 5.62 -18.65
C PHE A 128 -0.59 4.55 -19.69
N ARG A 129 -0.56 3.27 -19.31
CA ARG A 129 -1.00 2.17 -20.19
C ARG A 129 -2.49 2.26 -20.48
N ARG A 130 -3.33 2.47 -19.45
CA ARG A 130 -4.79 2.54 -19.60
C ARG A 130 -5.26 3.75 -20.39
N ASN A 131 -4.58 4.88 -20.23
CA ASN A 131 -5.01 6.14 -20.83
C ASN A 131 -4.48 6.35 -22.25
N PHE A 132 -3.34 5.75 -22.61
CA PHE A 132 -2.65 6.08 -23.85
C PHE A 132 -2.11 4.89 -24.64
N GLU A 133 -2.30 3.66 -24.14
CA GLU A 133 -1.94 2.42 -24.83
C GLU A 133 -0.50 2.41 -25.36
N ASN A 134 -0.33 2.40 -26.68
CA ASN A 134 0.97 2.37 -27.36
C ASN A 134 1.74 3.71 -27.27
N LYS A 135 1.04 4.81 -26.94
CA LYS A 135 1.67 6.13 -26.68
C LYS A 135 2.06 6.31 -25.22
N GLY A 136 1.68 5.37 -24.33
CA GLY A 136 1.85 5.49 -22.89
C GLY A 136 3.29 5.72 -22.44
N LYS A 137 4.27 5.02 -23.03
CA LYS A 137 5.69 5.22 -22.69
C LYS A 137 6.16 6.65 -23.01
N LYS A 138 5.84 7.15 -24.21
CA LYS A 138 6.24 8.50 -24.64
C LYS A 138 5.64 9.58 -23.73
N ILE A 139 4.36 9.42 -23.38
CA ILE A 139 3.65 10.37 -22.51
C ILE A 139 4.16 10.27 -21.07
N PHE A 140 4.49 9.06 -20.58
CA PHE A 140 5.13 8.89 -19.29
C PHE A 140 6.46 9.65 -19.20
N ASP A 141 7.32 9.49 -20.21
CA ASP A 141 8.63 10.15 -20.26
C ASP A 141 8.43 11.69 -20.28
N ASP A 142 7.57 12.20 -21.16
CA ASP A 142 7.30 13.65 -21.27
C ASP A 142 6.64 14.25 -20.02
N TYR A 143 5.64 13.57 -19.46
CA TYR A 143 4.97 13.99 -18.23
C TYR A 143 5.98 14.17 -17.10
N TRP A 144 6.81 13.17 -16.84
CA TRP A 144 7.72 13.19 -15.71
C TRP A 144 8.97 14.06 -15.93
N MET A 145 9.39 14.27 -17.18
CA MET A 145 10.44 15.24 -17.50
C MET A 145 9.98 16.69 -17.29
N ASN A 146 8.69 16.97 -17.47
CA ASN A 146 8.12 18.32 -17.32
C ASN A 146 7.39 18.53 -15.98
N TYR A 147 7.32 17.52 -15.11
CA TYR A 147 6.60 17.61 -13.84
C TYR A 147 7.34 18.54 -12.86
N GLU A 148 6.62 19.52 -12.31
CA GLU A 148 7.15 20.48 -11.35
C GLU A 148 6.53 20.25 -9.95
N THR A 149 7.35 20.35 -8.91
CA THR A 149 6.82 20.50 -7.55
C THR A 149 6.38 21.95 -7.32
N LYS A 150 5.58 22.19 -6.26
CA LYS A 150 5.21 23.55 -5.86
C LYS A 150 6.43 24.45 -5.65
N ASP A 151 7.49 23.92 -5.05
CA ASP A 151 8.71 24.69 -4.79
C ASP A 151 9.47 25.01 -6.08
N MET A 152 9.46 24.10 -7.07
CA MET A 152 10.03 24.38 -8.40
C MET A 152 9.26 25.50 -9.10
N ALA A 153 7.93 25.50 -9.03
CA ALA A 153 7.12 26.57 -9.61
C ALA A 153 7.41 27.92 -8.93
N LYS A 154 7.48 27.94 -7.59
CA LYS A 154 7.82 29.15 -6.83
C LYS A 154 9.21 29.69 -7.13
N ALA A 155 10.18 28.80 -7.35
CA ALA A 155 11.56 29.19 -7.68
C ALA A 155 11.67 29.95 -9.02
N VAL A 156 10.66 29.82 -9.89
CA VAL A 156 10.53 30.58 -11.15
C VAL A 156 9.38 31.58 -11.10
N GLU A 157 9.05 32.07 -9.89
CA GLU A 157 8.04 33.11 -9.62
C GLU A 157 6.64 32.75 -10.13
N ARG A 158 6.32 31.45 -10.19
CA ARG A 158 5.00 30.95 -10.57
C ARG A 158 4.26 30.44 -9.34
N ASP A 159 2.99 30.85 -9.20
CA ASP A 159 2.14 30.46 -8.07
C ASP A 159 1.86 28.95 -8.02
N THR A 160 1.75 28.29 -9.18
CA THR A 160 1.40 26.87 -9.28
C THR A 160 2.17 26.14 -10.39
N PRO A 161 2.46 24.83 -10.24
CA PRO A 161 2.99 24.01 -11.32
C PRO A 161 2.13 24.06 -12.59
N ARG A 162 2.74 23.87 -13.76
CA ARG A 162 2.02 23.84 -15.06
C ARG A 162 0.90 22.81 -15.10
N PHE A 163 1.12 21.66 -14.48
CA PHE A 163 0.14 20.61 -14.30
C PHE A 163 0.41 19.83 -13.00
N LYS A 164 -0.54 19.00 -12.58
CA LYS A 164 -0.48 18.24 -11.32
C LYS A 164 -1.00 16.81 -11.42
N ASN A 165 -1.60 16.47 -12.55
CA ASN A 165 -2.15 15.16 -12.85
C ASN A 165 -2.29 15.03 -14.36
N ILE A 166 -2.65 13.83 -14.83
CA ILE A 166 -2.68 13.54 -16.26
C ILE A 166 -3.73 14.38 -17.02
N LYS A 167 -4.80 14.80 -16.34
CA LYS A 167 -5.84 15.65 -16.94
C LYS A 167 -5.28 17.04 -17.24
N THR A 168 -4.69 17.69 -16.24
CA THR A 168 -4.15 19.06 -16.44
C THR A 168 -2.89 19.07 -17.29
N TYR A 169 -2.18 17.94 -17.38
CA TYR A 169 -1.09 17.77 -18.35
C TYR A 169 -1.61 17.83 -19.80
N SER A 170 -2.70 17.13 -20.12
CA SER A 170 -3.29 17.19 -21.47
C SER A 170 -3.75 18.61 -21.81
N GLU A 171 -4.38 19.30 -20.87
CA GLU A 171 -4.80 20.71 -21.01
C GLU A 171 -3.59 21.63 -21.30
N TRP A 172 -2.49 21.43 -20.57
CA TRP A 172 -1.25 22.17 -20.78
C TRP A 172 -0.63 21.89 -22.16
N VAL A 173 -0.53 20.62 -22.57
CA VAL A 173 0.00 20.26 -23.90
C VAL A 173 -0.84 20.87 -25.02
N ASP A 174 -2.16 20.92 -24.86
CA ASP A 174 -3.04 21.55 -25.86
C ASP A 174 -2.85 23.07 -25.92
N SER A 175 -2.60 23.73 -24.78
CA SER A 175 -2.31 25.18 -24.75
C SER A 175 -1.03 25.58 -25.48
N LEU A 176 -0.08 24.65 -25.67
CA LEU A 176 1.20 24.89 -26.37
C LEU A 176 1.09 24.77 -27.90
N LYS A 177 -0.04 24.27 -28.41
CA LYS A 177 -0.28 24.09 -29.86
C LYS A 177 -0.89 25.32 -30.53
N ASN A 178 -1.34 26.28 -29.73
CA ASN A 178 -1.87 27.58 -30.16
C ASN A 178 -0.76 28.64 -30.14
#